data_AF-A0A1X7VWR8-F1
#
_entry.id   AF-A0A1X7VWR8-F1
#
_cell.length_a   1.000
_cell.length_b   1.000
_cell.length_c   1.000
_cell.angle_alpha   90.00
_cell.angle_beta   90.00
_cell.angle_gamma   90.00
#
_symmetry.space_group_name_H-M   'P 1'
#
loop_
_entity.id
_entity.type
_entity.pdbx_description
1 polymer ?
#
loop_
_entity_poly.entity_id
_entity_poly.type
_entity_poly.pdbx_seq_one_letter_code
_entity_poly.pdbx_strand_id
1 'polypeptide(L)'
;MSFNSTDFVLTGDINSPTYAAVLGIEGVIGIIVNVAVLLMTLYQRKSWNQSSTIFFNFLLLSNLIIALVYFMSSIAVGAKEWIFGNSFEEKNATCMFVGYALWTAVCFFH
;
A
#
# COMPACT_ATOMS: atom_id res chain seq x y z
N MET A 1 -4.66 -14.97 0.28
CA MET A 1 -6.13 -15.02 0.11
C MET A 1 -6.42 -16.05 -0.97
N SER A 2 -7.37 -16.94 -0.74
CA SER A 2 -7.79 -17.91 -1.75
C SER A 2 -8.62 -17.21 -2.83
N PHE A 3 -8.19 -17.31 -4.08
CA PHE A 3 -8.85 -16.67 -5.24
C PHE A 3 -9.96 -17.54 -5.85
N ASN A 4 -10.20 -18.75 -5.31
CA ASN A 4 -11.17 -19.72 -5.83
C ASN A 4 -12.40 -19.90 -4.93
N SER A 5 -12.48 -19.12 -3.85
CA SER A 5 -13.60 -19.11 -2.91
C SER A 5 -14.37 -17.81 -3.06
N THR A 6 -15.70 -17.86 -3.01
CA THR A 6 -16.58 -16.68 -2.88
C THR A 6 -16.27 -15.86 -1.63
N ASP A 7 -15.49 -16.45 -0.72
CA ASP A 7 -15.10 -15.89 0.55
C ASP A 7 -13.67 -15.35 0.43
N PHE A 8 -13.53 -14.02 0.56
CA PHE A 8 -12.25 -13.32 0.57
C PHE A 8 -11.53 -13.47 1.91
N VAL A 9 -11.35 -14.70 2.36
CA VAL A 9 -10.79 -15.03 3.67
C VAL A 9 -9.29 -15.28 3.58
N LEU A 10 -8.58 -14.87 4.62
CA LEU A 10 -7.16 -15.16 4.78
C LEU A 10 -6.96 -16.63 5.19
N THR A 11 -6.75 -17.50 4.20
CA THR A 11 -6.43 -18.92 4.41
C THR A 11 -4.93 -19.12 4.57
N GLY A 12 -4.49 -19.61 5.74
CA GLY A 12 -3.10 -19.98 6.03
C GLY A 12 -2.75 -19.88 7.52
N ASP A 13 -1.86 -20.77 8.00
CA ASP A 13 -1.28 -20.75 9.35
C ASP A 13 -0.20 -19.65 9.46
N ILE A 14 -0.59 -18.41 9.24
CA ILE A 14 0.26 -17.24 9.48
C ILE A 14 -0.14 -16.59 10.80
N ASN A 15 0.84 -16.01 11.50
CA ASN A 15 0.62 -15.20 12.69
C ASN A 15 -0.03 -13.85 12.32
N SER A 16 -1.27 -13.89 11.82
CA SER A 16 -2.05 -12.75 11.32
C SER A 16 -1.94 -11.49 12.20
N PRO A 17 -2.00 -11.55 13.55
CA PRO A 17 -1.81 -10.36 14.38
C PRO A 17 -0.42 -9.72 14.26
N THR A 18 0.64 -10.53 14.24
CA THR A 18 2.02 -10.03 14.11
C THR A 18 2.24 -9.46 12.71
N TYR A 19 1.77 -10.17 11.68
CA TYR A 19 1.90 -9.71 10.30
C TYR A 19 1.12 -8.41 10.05
N ALA A 20 -0.10 -8.30 10.56
CA ALA A 20 -0.88 -7.06 10.52
C ALA A 20 -0.15 -5.93 11.24
N ALA A 21 0.39 -6.17 12.44
CA ALA A 21 1.11 -5.14 13.18
C ALA A 21 2.33 -4.60 12.43
N VAL A 22 3.14 -5.47 11.82
CA VAL A 22 4.30 -5.06 11.02
C VAL A 22 3.88 -4.22 9.82
N LEU A 23 2.91 -4.71 9.03
CA LEU A 23 2.39 -3.98 7.88
C LEU A 23 1.76 -2.64 8.25
N GLY A 24 1.07 -2.57 9.39
CA GLY A 24 0.44 -1.36 9.89
C GLY A 24 1.47 -0.31 10.30
N ILE A 25 2.51 -0.72 11.04
CA ILE A 25 3.62 0.17 11.44
C ILE A 25 4.36 0.69 10.20
N GLU A 26 4.72 -0.20 9.28
CA GLU A 26 5.41 0.16 8.04
C GLU A 26 4.57 1.11 7.18
N GLY A 27 3.28 0.81 7.00
CA GLY A 27 2.35 1.68 6.28
C GLY A 27 2.25 3.08 6.89
N VAL A 28 2.08 3.18 8.22
CA VAL A 28 1.95 4.48 8.91
C VAL A 28 3.25 5.30 8.82
N ILE A 29 4.41 4.68 9.08
CA ILE A 29 5.71 5.37 8.99
C ILE A 29 5.95 5.81 7.55
N GLY A 30 5.69 4.93 6.57
CA GLY A 30 5.83 5.21 5.15
C GLY A 30 4.97 6.40 4.72
N ILE A 31 3.71 6.46 5.15
CA ILE A 31 2.82 7.60 4.86
C ILE A 31 3.38 8.89 5.46
N ILE A 32 3.74 8.89 6.74
CA ILE A 32 4.22 10.10 7.44
C ILE A 32 5.47 10.66 6.76
N VAL A 33 6.47 9.81 6.51
CA VAL A 33 7.75 10.23 5.93
C VAL A 33 7.54 10.73 4.49
N ASN A 34 6.82 9.99 3.64
CA ASN A 34 6.62 10.39 2.25
C ASN A 34 5.77 11.66 2.13
N VAL A 35 4.73 11.82 2.95
CA VAL A 35 3.92 13.05 2.99
C VAL A 35 4.75 14.24 3.47
N ALA A 36 5.53 14.08 4.54
CA ALA A 36 6.34 15.17 5.06
C ALA A 36 7.36 15.66 4.02
N VAL A 37 8.05 14.74 3.35
CA VAL A 37 9.03 15.08 2.30
C VAL A 37 8.33 15.71 1.10
N LEU A 38 7.17 15.19 0.68
CA LEU A 38 6.38 15.74 -0.42
C LEU A 38 5.92 17.18 -0.11
N LEU A 39 5.48 17.46 1.13
CA LEU A 39 5.12 18.82 1.54
C LEU A 39 6.33 19.75 1.53
N MET A 40 7.50 19.28 1.97
CA MET A 40 8.74 20.07 1.92
C MET A 40 9.16 20.39 0.47
N THR A 41 9.08 19.42 -0.45
CA THR A 41 9.41 19.67 -1.86
C THR A 41 8.42 20.58 -2.55
N LEU A 42 7.12 20.49 -2.22
CA LEU A 42 6.10 21.42 -2.69
C LEU A 42 6.30 22.83 -2.14
N TYR A 43 6.70 22.97 -0.87
CA TYR A 43 6.99 24.26 -0.24
C TYR A 43 8.19 24.94 -0.91
N GLN A 44 9.20 24.18 -1.31
CA GLN A 44 10.34 24.68 -2.08
C GLN A 44 10.02 24.85 -3.58
N ARG A 45 8.93 25.57 -3.91
CA ARG A 45 8.39 25.84 -5.26
C ARG A 45 9.43 26.22 -6.33
N LYS A 46 10.58 26.78 -5.93
CA LYS A 46 11.73 27.09 -6.79
C LYS A 46 12.39 25.85 -7.43
N SER A 47 12.25 24.67 -6.81
CA SER A 47 12.87 23.41 -7.25
C SER A 47 12.11 22.70 -8.38
N TRP A 48 10.86 23.07 -8.65
CA TRP A 48 10.02 22.41 -9.68
C TRP A 48 10.55 22.51 -11.11
N ASN A 49 11.45 23.45 -11.40
CA ASN A 49 12.08 23.56 -12.73
C ASN A 49 13.22 22.55 -12.96
N GLN A 50 13.61 21.79 -11.93
CA GLN A 50 14.59 20.73 -12.09
C GLN A 50 13.91 19.40 -12.36
N SER A 51 14.29 18.74 -13.46
CA SER A 51 13.82 17.40 -13.83
C SER A 51 14.03 16.38 -12.70
N SER A 52 15.10 16.52 -11.92
CA SER A 52 15.39 15.70 -10.72
C SER A 52 14.30 15.81 -9.65
N THR A 53 13.75 16.99 -9.42
CA THR A 53 12.67 17.21 -8.44
C THR A 53 11.35 16.61 -8.91
N ILE A 54 11.09 16.65 -10.21
CA ILE A 54 9.90 16.01 -10.81
C ILE A 54 9.98 14.49 -10.62
N PHE A 55 11.11 13.88 -10.98
CA PHE A 55 11.36 12.45 -10.76
C PHE A 55 11.23 12.05 -9.29
N PHE A 56 11.82 12.85 -8.39
CA PHE A 56 11.73 12.62 -6.96
C PHE A 56 10.30 12.69 -6.42
N ASN A 57 9.49 13.64 -6.88
CA ASN A 57 8.08 13.70 -6.48
C ASN A 57 7.27 12.49 -6.98
N PHE A 58 7.52 12.00 -8.20
CA PHE A 58 6.89 10.76 -8.69
C PHE A 58 7.31 9.55 -7.86
N LEU A 59 8.59 9.46 -7.48
CA LEU A 59 9.09 8.42 -6.60
C LEU A 59 8.39 8.47 -5.23
N LEU A 60 8.29 9.66 -4.62
CA LEU A 60 7.57 9.84 -3.34
C LEU A 60 6.09 9.47 -3.46
N LEU A 61 5.44 9.84 -4.56
CA LEU A 61 4.04 9.51 -4.81
C LEU A 61 3.84 8.00 -4.95
N SER A 62 4.74 7.31 -5.66
CA SER A 62 4.73 5.85 -5.78
C SER A 62 4.93 5.18 -4.43
N ASN A 63 5.89 5.64 -3.63
CA ASN A 63 6.12 5.15 -2.27
C ASN A 63 4.91 5.39 -1.35
N LEU A 64 4.23 6.52 -1.51
CA LEU A 64 3.00 6.81 -0.77
C LEU A 64 1.87 5.84 -1.14
N ILE A 65 1.70 5.52 -2.42
CA ILE A 65 0.74 4.50 -2.88
C ILE A 65 1.05 3.14 -2.26
N ILE A 66 2.31 2.72 -2.25
CA ILE A 66 2.73 1.45 -1.65
C ILE A 66 2.46 1.44 -0.14
N ALA A 67 2.77 2.53 0.56
CA ALA A 67 2.51 2.64 2.00
C ALA A 67 1.00 2.57 2.34
N LEU A 68 0.15 3.17 1.51
CA LEU A 68 -1.30 3.02 1.62
C LEU A 68 -1.75 1.57 1.40
N VAL A 69 -1.16 0.87 0.43
CA VAL A 69 -1.45 -0.55 0.18
C VAL A 69 -1.07 -1.40 1.39
N TYR A 70 0.11 -1.20 2.00
CA TYR A 70 0.49 -1.90 3.23
C TYR A 70 -0.47 -1.65 4.38
N PHE A 71 -0.94 -0.40 4.53
CA PHE A 71 -1.94 -0.06 5.54
C PHE A 71 -3.28 -0.78 5.30
N MET A 72 -3.77 -0.82 4.06
CA MET A 72 -4.98 -1.56 3.69
C MET A 72 -4.81 -3.07 3.94
N SER A 73 -3.67 -3.63 3.56
CA SER A 73 -3.34 -5.04 3.81
C SER A 73 -3.29 -5.37 5.31
N SER A 74 -2.74 -4.48 6.15
CA SER A 74 -2.76 -4.63 7.61
C SER A 74 -4.18 -4.78 8.15
N ILE A 75 -5.11 -3.91 7.72
CA ILE A 75 -6.52 -3.96 8.15
C ILE A 75 -7.16 -5.28 7.69
N ALA A 76 -6.97 -5.67 6.44
CA ALA A 76 -7.52 -6.91 5.91
C ALA A 76 -6.96 -8.16 6.62
N VAL A 77 -5.66 -8.18 6.91
CA VAL A 77 -5.03 -9.27 7.67
C VAL A 77 -5.55 -9.33 9.10
N GLY A 78 -5.74 -8.18 9.75
CA GLY A 78 -6.31 -8.08 11.09
C GLY A 78 -7.77 -8.53 11.15
N ALA A 79 -8.57 -8.17 10.14
CA ALA A 79 -9.95 -8.63 9.99
C ALA A 79 -10.04 -10.11 9.56
N LYS A 80 -8.93 -10.70 9.09
CA LYS A 80 -8.86 -12.02 8.43
C LYS A 80 -9.74 -12.14 7.18
N GLU A 81 -10.22 -11.03 6.67
CA GLU A 81 -11.06 -10.94 5.48
C GLU A 81 -10.79 -9.65 4.70
N TRP A 82 -11.03 -9.67 3.39
CA TRP A 82 -10.97 -8.46 2.57
C TRP A 82 -12.29 -7.67 2.67
N ILE A 83 -12.24 -6.56 3.41
CA ILE A 83 -13.41 -5.71 3.67
C ILE A 83 -13.58 -4.57 2.66
N PHE A 84 -12.62 -4.34 1.77
CA PHE A 84 -12.64 -3.19 0.85
C PHE A 84 -13.44 -3.50 -0.41
N GLY A 85 -14.52 -2.73 -0.64
CA GLY A 85 -15.46 -2.90 -1.75
C GLY A 85 -16.83 -3.34 -1.27
N ASN A 86 -17.90 -2.87 -1.94
CA ASN A 86 -19.28 -3.14 -1.54
C ASN A 86 -19.89 -4.32 -2.32
N SER A 87 -19.52 -4.46 -3.60
CA SER A 87 -19.90 -5.60 -4.44
C SER A 87 -18.79 -6.65 -4.55
N PHE A 88 -19.14 -7.87 -4.96
CA PHE A 88 -18.15 -8.93 -5.23
C PHE A 88 -17.10 -8.49 -6.26
N GLU A 89 -17.53 -7.84 -7.34
CA GLU A 89 -16.65 -7.32 -8.39
C GLU A 89 -15.68 -6.26 -7.86
N GLU A 90 -16.17 -5.34 -7.02
CA GLU A 90 -15.31 -4.33 -6.39
C GLU A 90 -14.32 -4.94 -5.40
N LYS A 91 -14.75 -5.89 -4.58
CA LYS A 91 -13.87 -6.62 -3.66
C LYS A 91 -12.79 -7.38 -4.40
N ASN A 92 -13.15 -8.05 -5.50
CA ASN A 92 -12.21 -8.77 -6.34
C ASN A 92 -11.21 -7.83 -7.02
N ALA A 93 -11.68 -6.74 -7.64
CA ALA A 93 -10.84 -5.77 -8.31
C ALA A 93 -9.85 -5.10 -7.34
N THR A 94 -10.32 -4.68 -6.15
CA THR A 94 -9.47 -4.06 -5.13
C THR A 94 -8.46 -5.04 -4.54
N CYS A 95 -8.86 -6.29 -4.28
CA CYS A 95 -7.97 -7.34 -3.83
C CYS A 95 -6.88 -7.65 -4.87
N MET A 96 -7.25 -7.76 -6.16
CA MET A 96 -6.29 -7.97 -7.25
C MET A 96 -5.33 -6.79 -7.42
N PHE A 97 -5.85 -5.56 -7.33
CA PHE A 97 -5.02 -4.36 -7.41
C PHE A 97 -3.97 -4.33 -6.29
N VAL A 98 -4.36 -4.65 -5.04
CA VAL A 98 -3.44 -4.73 -3.91
C VAL A 98 -2.41 -5.84 -4.09
N GLY A 99 -2.84 -7.02 -4.55
CA GLY A 99 -1.92 -8.12 -4.86
C GLY A 99 -0.88 -7.73 -5.92
N TYR A 100 -1.32 -7.07 -7.00
CA TYR A 100 -0.44 -6.55 -8.05
C TYR A 100 0.50 -5.46 -7.53
N ALA A 101 -0.01 -4.49 -6.77
CA ALA A 101 0.80 -3.42 -6.19
C ALA A 101 1.89 -3.96 -5.27
N LEU A 102 1.55 -4.90 -4.38
CA LEU A 102 2.53 -5.57 -3.51
C LEU A 102 3.57 -6.35 -4.30
N TRP A 103 3.15 -7.08 -5.34
CA TRP A 103 4.06 -7.80 -6.22
C TRP A 103 5.06 -6.85 -6.90
N THR A 104 4.56 -5.75 -7.47
CA THR A 104 5.42 -4.75 -8.12
C THR A 104 6.35 -4.07 -7.12
N ALA A 105 5.91 -3.79 -5.89
CA ALA A 105 6.76 -3.23 -4.85
C ALA A 105 7.93 -4.17 -4.53
N VAL A 106 7.66 -5.46 -4.34
CA VAL A 106 8.71 -6.47 -4.08
C VAL A 106 9.68 -6.59 -5.26
N CYS A 107 9.17 -6.62 -6.49
CA CYS A 107 10.03 -6.72 -7.69
C CYS A 107 10.80 -5.44 -8.03
N PHE A 108 10.37 -4.27 -7.54
CA PHE A 108 11.02 -2.99 -7.82
C PHE A 108 12.04 -2.59 -6.75
N PHE A 109 11.90 -3.11 -5.52
CA PHE A 109 12.81 -2.86 -4.40
C PHE A 109 13.86 -3.96 -4.17
N HIS A 110 13.87 -5.03 -4.98
CA HIS A 110 14.86 -6.12 -4.95
C HIS A 110 15.57 -6.23 -6.30
#